data_AF-A0A6M5YNQ7-F1
#
_entry.id   AF-A0A6M5YNQ7-F1
#
_cell.length_a   1.000
_cell.length_b   1.000
_cell.length_c   1.000
_cell.angle_alpha   90.00
_cell.angle_beta   90.00
_cell.angle_gamma   90.00
#
_symmetry.space_group_name_H-M   'P 1'
#
loop_
_entity.id
_entity.type
_entity.pdbx_description
1 polymer ?
#
loop_
_entity_poly.entity_id
_entity_poly.type
_entity_poly.pdbx_seq_one_letter_code
_entity_poly.pdbx_strand_id
1 'polypeptide(L)'
;MTVKALQSGILTSVVSLHVLDLVNEEVVTFAELARRLGRRRANRPTHVATIHRWRLRGLNGVRLAAAKSGGIWVTTVQAYQRFVDAITQAASPEAKPPAGTPRASADQTDRSLDALGL
;
A
#
# COMPACT_ATOMS: atom_id res chain seq x y z
N MET A 1 -37.14 37.15 -2.24
CA MET A 1 -37.12 35.89 -3.02
C MET A 1 -35.73 35.30 -2.89
N THR A 2 -35.65 34.24 -2.09
CA THR A 2 -34.43 33.69 -1.52
C THR A 2 -34.06 32.43 -2.28
N VAL A 3 -32.85 32.31 -2.81
CA VAL A 3 -32.31 31.00 -3.20
C VAL A 3 -30.94 30.83 -2.56
N LYS A 4 -30.97 30.17 -1.40
CA LYS A 4 -29.84 29.62 -0.68
C LYS A 4 -29.58 28.23 -1.30
N ALA A 5 -28.61 28.12 -2.20
CA ALA A 5 -28.17 26.82 -2.70
C ALA A 5 -26.93 26.40 -1.92
N LEU A 6 -27.15 25.54 -0.92
CA LEU A 6 -26.13 24.71 -0.31
C LEU A 6 -25.40 23.93 -1.41
N GLN A 7 -24.10 24.13 -1.56
CA GLN A 7 -23.21 23.09 -2.08
C GLN A 7 -22.44 22.48 -0.90
N SER A 8 -23.19 21.71 -0.10
CA SER A 8 -22.65 20.66 0.75
C SER A 8 -22.61 19.37 -0.09
N GLY A 9 -21.56 19.22 -0.90
CA GLY A 9 -21.29 18.02 -1.68
C GLY A 9 -20.21 17.20 -0.99
N ILE A 10 -20.66 16.18 -0.27
CA ILE A 10 -19.87 15.15 0.41
C ILE A 10 -18.74 14.67 -0.52
N LEU A 11 -17.47 14.84 -0.13
CA LEU A 11 -16.35 14.09 -0.69
C LEU A 11 -16.49 12.64 -0.19
N THR A 12 -17.49 11.94 -0.72
CA THR A 12 -17.75 10.53 -0.46
C THR A 12 -16.53 9.78 -0.97
N SER A 13 -15.74 9.29 -0.02
CA SER A 13 -14.66 8.33 -0.23
C SER A 13 -15.06 7.31 -1.30
N VAL A 14 -14.54 7.50 -2.52
CA VAL A 14 -14.59 6.46 -3.54
C VAL A 14 -13.55 5.45 -3.09
N VAL A 15 -14.02 4.37 -2.46
CA VAL A 15 -13.22 3.16 -2.31
C VAL A 15 -12.95 2.67 -3.74
N SER A 16 -11.85 3.14 -4.32
CA SER A 16 -11.47 2.81 -5.68
C SER A 16 -11.12 1.32 -5.71
N LEU A 17 -12.01 0.52 -6.29
CA LEU A 17 -11.83 -0.90 -6.58
C LEU A 17 -10.89 -1.11 -7.79
N HIS A 18 -9.87 -0.26 -7.96
CA HIS A 18 -8.85 -0.44 -9.00
C HIS A 18 -7.62 -1.12 -8.42
N VAL A 19 -7.52 -2.41 -8.76
CA VAL A 19 -6.41 -3.31 -8.40
C VAL A 19 -5.07 -2.76 -8.91
N LEU A 20 -5.08 -2.08 -10.07
CA LEU A 20 -3.96 -1.36 -10.68
C LEU A 20 -4.49 -0.16 -11.47
N ASP A 21 -3.90 1.02 -11.28
CA ASP A 21 -4.19 2.21 -12.09
C ASP A 21 -2.90 2.64 -12.81
N LEU A 22 -2.77 2.24 -14.08
CA LEU A 22 -1.57 2.50 -14.88
C LEU A 22 -1.43 3.95 -15.35
N VAL A 23 -2.45 4.79 -15.13
CA VAL A 23 -2.46 6.20 -15.57
C VAL A 23 -2.04 7.11 -14.43
N ASN A 24 -2.54 6.87 -13.20
CA ASN A 24 -2.30 7.75 -12.06
C ASN A 24 -1.26 7.22 -11.07
N GLU A 25 -0.89 5.93 -11.14
CA GLU A 25 0.10 5.34 -10.24
C GLU A 25 1.49 5.27 -10.89
N GLU A 26 2.52 5.13 -10.05
CA GLU A 26 3.89 5.02 -10.52
C GLU A 26 4.15 3.60 -11.02
N VAL A 27 4.12 3.41 -12.34
CA VAL A 27 4.37 2.12 -12.99
C VAL A 27 5.85 1.77 -12.92
N VAL A 28 6.13 0.55 -12.46
CA VAL A 28 7.48 -0.02 -12.35
C VAL A 28 7.51 -1.44 -12.90
N THR A 29 8.62 -1.80 -13.52
CA THR A 29 8.91 -3.20 -13.89
C THR A 29 9.22 -4.03 -12.65
N PHE A 30 9.12 -5.36 -12.76
CA PHE A 30 9.52 -6.24 -11.66
C PHE A 30 11.02 -6.12 -11.33
N ALA A 31 11.87 -5.85 -12.32
CA ALA A 31 13.29 -5.62 -12.11
C ALA A 31 13.55 -4.33 -11.32
N GLU A 32 12.83 -3.25 -11.65
CA GLU A 32 12.92 -1.98 -10.91
C GLU A 32 12.42 -2.13 -9.48
N LEU A 33 11.26 -2.78 -9.28
CA LEU A 33 10.75 -3.03 -7.94
C LEU A 33 11.77 -3.84 -7.12
N ALA A 34 12.34 -4.91 -7.68
CA ALA A 34 13.38 -5.71 -7.00
C ALA A 34 14.57 -4.88 -6.52
N ARG A 35 15.05 -3.93 -7.35
CA ARG A 35 16.12 -3.00 -6.97
C ARG A 35 15.68 -2.04 -5.87
N ARG A 36 14.49 -1.45 -5.98
CA ARG A 36 13.93 -0.51 -4.98
C ARG A 36 13.75 -1.16 -3.61
N LEU A 37 13.36 -2.43 -3.55
CA LEU A 37 13.21 -3.15 -2.29
C LEU A 37 14.55 -3.46 -1.58
N GLY A 38 15.67 -3.32 -2.29
CA GLY A 38 17.00 -3.47 -1.74
C GLY A 38 17.28 -4.85 -1.14
N ARG A 39 18.17 -4.86 -0.15
CA ARG A 39 18.58 -6.05 0.61
C ARG A 39 17.60 -6.31 1.75
N ARG A 40 17.16 -7.56 1.89
CA ARG A 40 16.20 -8.01 2.91
C ARG A 40 16.81 -9.10 3.80
N ARG A 41 16.06 -10.17 4.08
CA ARG A 41 16.47 -11.29 4.93
C ARG A 41 17.89 -11.75 4.58
N ALA A 42 18.74 -11.87 5.60
CA ALA A 42 20.15 -12.25 5.47
C ALA A 42 20.98 -11.32 4.56
N ASN A 43 20.62 -10.03 4.49
CA ASN A 43 21.30 -9.01 3.68
C ASN A 43 21.35 -9.34 2.17
N ARG A 44 20.43 -10.17 1.68
CA ARG A 44 20.36 -10.58 0.27
C ARG A 44 19.41 -9.67 -0.51
N PRO A 45 19.79 -9.22 -1.72
CA PRO A 45 18.90 -8.47 -2.60
C PRO A 45 17.62 -9.23 -2.91
N THR A 46 16.51 -8.51 -3.07
CA THR A 46 15.26 -9.12 -3.53
C THR A 46 15.41 -9.53 -5.00
N HIS A 47 15.33 -10.83 -5.30
CA HIS A 47 15.41 -11.32 -6.67
C HIS A 47 14.06 -11.15 -7.41
N VAL A 48 14.10 -10.89 -8.73
CA VAL A 48 12.90 -10.71 -9.59
C VAL A 48 11.96 -11.92 -9.53
N ALA A 49 12.52 -13.13 -9.39
CA ALA A 49 11.73 -14.37 -9.21
C ALA A 49 10.81 -14.32 -7.97
N THR A 50 11.18 -13.59 -6.91
CA THR A 50 10.35 -13.39 -5.72
C THR A 50 9.09 -12.60 -6.06
N ILE A 51 9.21 -11.58 -6.89
CA ILE A 51 8.08 -10.74 -7.33
C ILE A 51 7.17 -11.54 -8.26
N HIS A 52 7.74 -12.33 -9.18
CA HIS A 52 6.96 -13.28 -9.96
C HIS A 52 6.18 -14.27 -9.08
N ARG A 53 6.80 -14.77 -8.00
CA ARG A 53 6.12 -15.65 -7.04
C ARG A 53 4.96 -14.94 -6.35
N TRP A 54 5.13 -13.68 -5.92
CA TRP A 54 4.04 -12.89 -5.33
C TRP A 54 2.87 -12.65 -6.29
N ARG A 55 3.13 -12.43 -7.58
CA ARG A 55 2.07 -12.35 -8.61
C ARG A 55 1.38 -13.70 -8.81
N LEU A 56 2.15 -14.78 -8.97
CA LEU A 56 1.63 -16.08 -9.39
C LEU A 56 0.97 -16.86 -8.26
N ARG A 57 1.66 -17.00 -7.13
CA ARG A 57 1.22 -17.79 -5.98
C ARG A 57 0.73 -16.93 -4.81
N GLY A 58 1.17 -15.67 -4.75
CA GLY A 58 0.89 -14.83 -3.60
C GLY A 58 1.74 -15.17 -2.38
N LEU A 59 1.38 -14.53 -1.26
CA LEU A 59 1.93 -14.72 0.07
C LEU A 59 0.77 -14.54 1.06
N ASN A 60 0.59 -15.46 2.01
CA ASN A 60 -0.53 -15.43 2.97
C ASN A 60 -1.91 -15.22 2.31
N GLY A 61 -2.15 -15.85 1.16
CA GLY A 61 -3.41 -15.73 0.40
C GLY A 61 -3.56 -14.44 -0.42
N VAL A 62 -2.66 -13.47 -0.27
CA VAL A 62 -2.68 -12.19 -0.99
C VAL A 62 -1.77 -12.27 -2.21
N ARG A 63 -2.21 -11.77 -3.37
CA ARG A 63 -1.41 -11.74 -4.61
C ARG A 63 -1.05 -10.30 -4.97
N LEU A 64 0.17 -10.13 -5.50
CA LEU A 64 0.60 -8.83 -6.02
C LEU A 64 -0.12 -8.54 -7.35
N ALA A 65 -0.78 -7.39 -7.41
CA ALA A 65 -1.38 -6.89 -8.64
C ALA A 65 -0.30 -6.57 -9.68
N ALA A 66 -0.44 -7.10 -10.89
CA ALA A 66 0.49 -6.86 -11.98
C ALA A 66 -0.25 -6.90 -13.33
N ALA A 67 0.25 -6.14 -14.29
CA ALA A 67 -0.22 -6.13 -15.67
C ALA A 67 0.90 -6.52 -16.62
N LYS A 68 0.53 -7.04 -17.80
CA LYS A 68 1.49 -7.25 -18.89
C LYS A 68 1.39 -6.04 -19.82
N SER A 69 2.49 -5.31 -20.00
CA SER A 69 2.59 -4.15 -20.90
C SER A 69 3.77 -4.36 -21.84
N GLY A 70 3.57 -4.30 -23.15
CA GLY A 70 4.67 -4.46 -24.13
C GLY A 70 5.47 -5.76 -23.99
N GLY A 71 4.85 -6.86 -23.55
CA GLY A 71 5.53 -8.14 -23.33
C GLY A 71 6.21 -8.30 -21.97
N ILE A 72 6.41 -7.21 -21.23
CA ILE A 72 7.02 -7.22 -19.90
C ILE A 72 5.97 -7.16 -18.78
N TRP A 73 6.30 -7.68 -17.60
CA TRP A 73 5.45 -7.58 -16.41
C TRP A 73 5.76 -6.30 -15.64
N VAL A 74 4.71 -5.54 -15.39
CA VAL A 74 4.73 -4.29 -14.63
C VAL A 74 3.77 -4.35 -13.46
N THR A 75 4.04 -3.55 -12.45
CA THR A 75 3.17 -3.27 -11.30
C THR A 75 3.30 -1.79 -10.98
N THR A 76 2.68 -1.34 -9.89
CA THR A 76 2.83 0.03 -9.41
C THR A 76 3.35 0.02 -7.99
N VAL A 77 3.99 1.11 -7.57
CA VAL A 77 4.47 1.25 -6.18
C VAL A 77 3.28 1.18 -5.21
N GLN A 78 2.15 1.77 -5.59
CA GLN A 78 0.90 1.78 -4.84
C GLN A 78 0.30 0.38 -4.73
N ALA A 79 0.29 -0.40 -5.82
CA ALA A 79 -0.12 -1.81 -5.78
C ALA A 79 0.76 -2.65 -4.86
N TYR A 80 2.08 -2.40 -4.86
CA TYR A 80 2.99 -3.05 -3.93
C TYR A 80 2.70 -2.66 -2.47
N GLN A 81 2.42 -1.39 -2.18
CA GLN A 81 2.01 -0.95 -0.85
C GLN A 81 0.75 -1.68 -0.37
N ARG A 82 -0.31 -1.69 -1.20
CA ARG A 82 -1.56 -2.43 -0.92
C ARG A 82 -1.31 -3.91 -0.66
N PHE A 83 -0.42 -4.53 -1.43
CA PHE A 83 -0.01 -5.92 -1.24
C PHE A 83 0.65 -6.12 0.14
N VAL A 84 1.56 -5.23 0.55
CA VAL A 84 2.22 -5.29 1.86
C VAL A 84 1.22 -5.12 3.01
N ASP A 85 0.30 -4.16 2.88
CA ASP A 85 -0.73 -3.93 3.90
C ASP A 85 -1.60 -5.17 4.08
N ALA A 86 -2.05 -5.76 2.98
CA ALA A 86 -2.89 -6.95 3.00
C ALA A 86 -2.16 -8.19 3.54
N ILE A 87 -0.89 -8.45 3.19
CA ILE A 87 -0.14 -9.58 3.80
C ILE A 87 0.12 -9.36 5.29
N THR A 88 0.24 -8.11 5.71
CA THR A 88 0.48 -7.73 7.12
C THR A 88 -0.79 -7.95 7.93
N GLN A 89 -1.94 -7.52 7.41
CA GLN A 89 -3.24 -7.81 8.00
C GLN A 89 -3.52 -9.31 8.04
N ALA A 90 -3.26 -10.04 6.95
CA ALA A 90 -3.46 -11.49 6.92
C ALA A 90 -2.54 -12.26 7.89
N ALA A 91 -1.37 -11.70 8.22
CA ALA A 91 -0.46 -12.28 9.20
C ALA A 91 -0.81 -11.93 10.65
N SER A 92 -1.66 -10.93 10.89
CA SER A 92 -2.05 -10.45 12.22
C SER A 92 -3.56 -10.65 12.45
N PRO A 93 -3.98 -11.82 12.98
CA PRO A 93 -5.40 -12.18 13.09
C PRO A 93 -6.25 -11.30 14.04
N GLU A 94 -5.63 -10.34 14.76
CA GLU A 94 -6.31 -9.48 15.74
C GLU A 94 -6.58 -8.03 15.24
N ALA A 95 -6.07 -7.63 14.08
CA ALA A 95 -6.21 -6.25 13.59
C ALA A 95 -7.42 -6.06 12.66
N LYS A 96 -8.63 -5.97 13.24
CA LYS A 96 -9.82 -5.42 12.57
C LYS A 96 -9.73 -3.87 12.55
N PRO A 97 -10.11 -3.17 11.47
CA PRO A 97 -9.58 -1.83 11.18
C PRO A 97 -10.29 -0.70 11.93
N PRO A 98 -9.61 0.39 12.33
CA PRO A 98 -10.27 1.69 12.35
C PRO A 98 -10.43 2.17 10.90
N ALA A 99 -11.68 2.27 10.47
CA ALA A 99 -12.04 2.96 9.25
C ALA A 99 -11.67 4.45 9.36
N GLY A 100 -11.06 5.01 8.31
CA GLY A 100 -11.05 6.46 8.04
C GLY A 100 -9.83 7.25 8.53
N THR A 101 -9.16 7.86 7.56
CA THR A 101 -8.22 9.01 7.56
C THR A 101 -8.38 10.10 8.65
N PRO A 102 -7.40 11.02 8.87
CA PRO A 102 -6.01 11.13 8.39
C PRO A 102 -4.97 11.24 9.54
N ARG A 103 -3.69 11.10 9.18
CA ARG A 103 -2.51 11.32 10.05
C ARG A 103 -2.64 12.59 10.91
N ALA A 104 -2.86 12.39 12.20
CA ALA A 104 -2.44 13.26 13.29
C ALA A 104 -2.13 12.33 14.48
N SER A 105 -1.10 12.68 15.26
CA SER A 105 -0.54 11.92 16.41
C SER A 105 0.70 11.08 16.12
N ALA A 106 1.74 11.69 15.55
CA ALA A 106 3.12 11.35 15.90
C ALA A 106 3.58 12.05 17.21
N ASP A 107 2.88 13.11 17.64
CA ASP A 107 3.24 13.92 18.81
C ASP A 107 2.95 13.28 20.18
N GLN A 108 2.19 12.18 20.22
CA GLN A 108 1.69 11.63 21.49
C GLN A 108 2.65 10.63 22.14
N THR A 109 3.63 10.10 21.40
CA THR A 109 4.61 9.15 21.93
C THR A 109 5.78 9.86 22.64
N ASP A 110 6.17 11.06 22.20
CA ASP A 110 7.25 11.81 22.84
C ASP A 110 6.85 12.35 24.24
N ARG A 111 5.60 12.81 24.42
CA ARG A 111 5.16 13.34 25.72
C ARG A 111 5.11 12.30 26.84
N SER A 112 5.07 11.02 26.52
CA SER A 112 5.10 9.95 27.52
C SER A 112 6.51 9.55 27.93
N LEU A 113 7.53 9.87 27.13
CA LEU A 113 8.94 9.57 27.44
C LEU A 113 9.51 10.63 28.39
N ASP A 114 9.21 11.91 28.14
CA ASP A 114 9.62 13.01 29.01
C ASP A 114 9.04 12.89 30.44
N ALA A 115 7.83 12.33 30.57
CA ALA A 115 7.20 12.11 31.87
C ALA A 115 7.79 10.94 32.68
N LEU A 116 8.54 10.04 32.02
CA LEU A 116 9.23 8.91 32.66
C LEU A 116 10.73 9.16 32.88
N GLY A 117 11.27 10.28 32.39
CA GLY A 117 12.64 10.71 32.65
C GLY A 117 13.72 9.76 32.12
N LEU A 118 13.48 9.13 30.96
CA LEU A 118 14.46 8.33 30.21
C LEU A 118 14.96 9.09 28.98
#